data_AF-A0A356V9U0-F1
#
_entry.id   AF-A0A356V9U0-F1
#
_cell.length_a   1.000
_cell.length_b   1.000
_cell.length_c   1.000
_cell.angle_alpha   90.00
_cell.angle_beta   90.00
_cell.angle_gamma   90.00
#
_symmetry.space_group_name_H-M   'P 1'
#
loop_
_entity.id
_entity.type
_entity.pdbx_description
1 polymer ?
#
loop_
_entity_poly.entity_id
_entity_poly.type
_entity_poly.pdbx_seq_one_letter_code
_entity_poly.pdbx_strand_id
1 'polypeptide(L)'
;MPSKKPVTEESPAVSTALQRHGLERVGQVFWNLGVPSLIEEAVRRREGRLALGGVLVVRTGQHTGRAPNDKFIVRESSSDGAIGWGAVNRPFEPRRFDQLHRRLLSYYRGKDLFIQDRVVGTDPASQRTVRVVTETAWHSAFAGTMFLAPAGYAGADAFEPDFTILHAPNFSAEPERDGTQSPTCILIHFGKRLVLIGGTSYAGEIKKSAFTVMNYLLPLDGILSMHCAANVGSSGDVALFFGLSGTGKTSLSADPRRTLIGDDEHGWSDDGIFNIEAGCYAKMIR
;
A
#
# COMPACT_ATOMS: atom_id res chain seq x y z
N MET A 1 21.82 -9.24 8.34
CA MET A 1 21.96 -8.93 6.90
C MET A 1 22.66 -7.59 6.77
N PRO A 2 23.60 -7.40 5.83
CA PRO A 2 24.36 -6.16 5.78
C PRO A 2 23.42 -4.99 5.53
N SER A 3 23.60 -3.94 6.33
CA SER A 3 23.03 -2.61 6.13
C SER A 3 23.25 -2.18 4.68
N LYS A 4 22.21 -2.25 3.85
CA LYS A 4 22.26 -1.67 2.51
C LYS A 4 22.24 -0.16 2.69
N LYS A 5 23.39 0.47 2.44
CA LYS A 5 23.54 1.93 2.38
C LYS A 5 22.49 2.53 1.43
N PRO A 6 22.07 3.80 1.61
CA PRO A 6 21.26 4.51 0.63
C PRO A 6 21.84 4.33 -0.78
N VAL A 7 20.96 4.09 -1.75
CA VAL A 7 21.37 4.01 -3.16
C VAL A 7 21.24 5.42 -3.70
N THR A 8 22.36 6.03 -4.09
CA THR A 8 22.33 7.39 -4.64
C THR A 8 21.60 7.40 -5.98
N GLU A 9 20.97 8.53 -6.33
CA GLU A 9 20.35 8.81 -7.64
C GLU A 9 21.28 8.52 -8.83
N GLU A 10 22.59 8.40 -8.59
CA GLU A 10 23.65 8.17 -9.57
C GLU A 10 23.66 6.74 -10.15
N SER A 11 22.95 5.78 -9.56
CA SER A 11 22.77 4.47 -10.20
C SER A 11 21.86 4.62 -11.43
N PRO A 12 22.32 4.27 -12.65
CA PRO A 12 21.52 4.43 -13.87
C PRO A 12 20.17 3.72 -13.79
N ALA A 13 20.14 2.52 -13.19
CA ALA A 13 18.92 1.75 -12.96
C ALA A 13 17.90 2.48 -12.07
N VAL A 14 18.37 3.10 -10.97
CA VAL A 14 17.52 3.87 -10.06
C VAL A 14 17.01 5.14 -10.75
N SER A 15 17.89 5.85 -11.46
CA SER A 15 17.52 7.05 -12.22
C SER A 15 16.43 6.77 -13.26
N THR A 16 16.59 5.71 -14.06
CA THR A 16 15.58 5.28 -15.03
C THR A 16 14.26 4.92 -14.35
N ALA A 17 14.30 4.18 -13.23
CA ALA A 17 13.09 3.81 -12.51
C ALA A 17 12.34 5.03 -11.93
N LEU A 18 13.06 6.02 -11.40
CA LEU A 18 12.47 7.27 -10.90
C LEU A 18 11.82 8.09 -12.03
N GLN A 19 12.50 8.21 -13.17
CA GLN A 19 12.00 8.94 -14.35
C GLN A 19 10.70 8.35 -14.89
N ARG A 20 10.54 7.01 -14.88
CA ARG A 20 9.28 6.35 -15.27
C ARG A 20 8.08 6.78 -14.43
N HIS A 21 8.31 7.26 -13.20
CA HIS A 21 7.27 7.79 -12.30
C HIS A 21 7.21 9.32 -12.27
N GLY A 22 8.01 10.02 -13.09
CA GLY A 22 8.10 11.49 -13.07
C GLY A 22 8.74 12.04 -11.79
N LEU A 23 9.46 11.21 -11.04
CA LEU A 23 10.22 11.63 -9.86
C LEU A 23 11.55 12.21 -10.33
N GLU A 24 11.74 13.51 -10.09
CA GLU A 24 12.91 14.25 -10.55
C GLU A 24 13.50 15.06 -9.40
N ARG A 25 14.83 15.16 -9.33
CA ARG A 25 15.56 16.03 -8.39
C ARG A 25 15.12 15.76 -6.94
N VAL A 26 15.02 14.49 -6.58
CA VAL A 26 14.69 14.11 -5.21
C VAL A 26 15.96 14.15 -4.35
N GLY A 27 15.83 14.02 -3.05
CA GLY A 27 16.96 13.88 -2.14
C GLY A 27 17.57 12.48 -2.22
N GLN A 28 17.94 11.91 -1.08
CA GLN A 28 18.43 10.53 -1.03
C GLN A 28 17.30 9.53 -1.28
N VAL A 29 17.63 8.45 -2.01
CA VAL A 29 16.69 7.37 -2.29
C VAL A 29 17.09 6.10 -1.54
N PHE A 30 16.16 5.59 -0.75
CA PHE A 30 16.32 4.38 0.05
C PHE A 30 15.47 3.27 -0.58
N TRP A 31 16.09 2.52 -1.49
CA TRP A 31 15.40 1.51 -2.30
C TRP A 31 15.45 0.12 -1.65
N ASN A 32 14.28 -0.49 -1.44
CA ASN A 32 14.12 -1.81 -0.82
C ASN A 32 14.93 -2.00 0.46
N LEU A 33 14.99 -0.94 1.27
CA LEU A 33 15.63 -0.99 2.58
C LEU A 33 14.87 -2.00 3.46
N GLY A 34 15.61 -2.83 4.21
CA GLY A 34 15.02 -3.84 5.07
C GLY A 34 14.34 -3.23 6.30
N VAL A 35 13.33 -3.92 6.86
CA VAL A 35 12.56 -3.44 8.03
C VAL A 35 13.45 -3.01 9.20
N PRO A 36 14.53 -3.72 9.59
CA PRO A 36 15.41 -3.25 10.68
C PRO A 36 16.05 -1.89 10.38
N SER A 37 16.63 -1.70 9.20
CA SER A 37 17.23 -0.43 8.78
C SER A 37 16.18 0.69 8.61
N LEU A 38 14.95 0.36 8.22
CA LEU A 38 13.86 1.32 8.17
C LEU A 38 13.43 1.78 9.57
N ILE A 39 13.45 0.89 10.57
CA ILE A 39 13.20 1.26 11.96
C ILE A 39 14.31 2.19 12.48
N GLU A 40 15.57 1.89 12.19
CA GLU A 40 16.70 2.79 12.51
C GLU A 40 16.52 4.18 11.88
N GLU A 41 16.16 4.23 10.60
CA GLU A 41 15.87 5.47 9.89
C GLU A 41 14.69 6.24 10.51
N ALA A 42 13.60 5.55 10.84
CA ALA A 42 12.43 6.18 11.47
C ALA A 42 12.77 6.81 12.83
N VAL A 43 13.60 6.14 13.65
CA VAL A 43 14.07 6.67 14.93
C VAL A 43 15.02 7.85 14.70
N ARG A 44 15.99 7.72 13.79
CA ARG A 44 16.97 8.77 13.46
C ARG A 44 16.30 10.04 12.96
N ARG A 45 15.22 9.90 12.17
CA ARG A 45 14.41 10.98 11.61
C ARG A 45 13.33 11.49 12.56
N ARG A 46 13.22 10.91 13.76
CA ARG A 46 12.21 11.26 14.78
C ARG A 46 10.77 11.07 14.31
N GLU A 47 10.55 10.12 13.40
CA GLU A 47 9.22 9.72 12.93
C GLU A 47 8.48 8.85 13.97
N GLY A 48 9.25 8.21 14.86
CA GLY A 48 8.74 7.38 15.94
C GLY A 48 9.79 7.16 17.02
N ARG A 49 9.46 6.30 17.98
CA ARG A 49 10.35 5.90 19.08
C ARG A 49 10.27 4.40 19.32
N LEU A 50 11.35 3.83 19.84
CA LEU A 50 11.32 2.43 20.29
C LEU A 50 10.61 2.32 21.63
N ALA A 51 9.79 1.28 21.77
CA ALA A 51 9.22 0.82 23.03
C ALA A 51 9.90 -0.49 23.47
N LEU A 52 9.42 -1.04 24.59
CA LEU A 52 9.88 -2.33 25.10
C LEU A 52 9.79 -3.41 24.00
N GLY A 53 10.82 -4.25 23.91
CA GLY A 53 10.89 -5.33 22.92
C GLY A 53 11.27 -4.88 21.50
N GLY A 54 11.74 -3.64 21.31
CA GLY A 54 12.18 -3.15 20.00
C GLY A 54 11.05 -2.76 19.05
N VAL A 55 9.82 -2.61 19.58
CA VAL A 55 8.66 -2.19 18.80
C VAL A 55 8.76 -0.71 18.45
N LEU A 56 8.64 -0.36 17.17
CA LEU A 56 8.53 1.03 16.72
C LEU A 56 7.12 1.55 17.02
N VAL A 57 7.04 2.62 17.81
CA VAL A 57 5.80 3.33 18.12
C VAL A 57 5.78 4.67 17.38
N VAL A 58 4.75 4.88 16.58
CA VAL A 58 4.52 6.09 15.77
C VAL A 58 3.21 6.77 16.15
N ARG A 59 3.02 8.02 15.68
CA ARG A 59 1.76 8.75 15.81
C ARG A 59 1.30 9.20 14.43
N THR A 60 0.04 8.95 14.10
CA THR A 60 -0.55 9.29 12.79
C THR A 60 -1.26 10.65 12.78
N GLY A 61 -1.23 11.37 13.90
CA GLY A 61 -1.80 12.71 14.02
C GLY A 61 -3.33 12.71 13.95
N GLN A 62 -3.87 13.60 13.11
CA GLN A 62 -5.31 13.82 12.96
C GLN A 62 -6.07 12.56 12.54
N HIS A 63 -5.49 11.77 11.64
CA HIS A 63 -6.12 10.55 11.12
C HIS A 63 -5.66 9.32 11.89
N THR A 64 -6.53 8.79 12.75
CA THR A 64 -6.32 7.53 13.49
C THR A 64 -7.08 6.35 12.88
N GLY A 65 -7.72 6.57 11.74
CA GLY A 65 -8.49 5.61 10.97
C GLY A 65 -8.58 6.02 9.51
N ARG A 66 -9.36 5.27 8.73
CA ARG A 66 -9.55 5.57 7.30
C ARG A 66 -10.30 6.89 7.09
N ALA A 67 -10.02 7.54 5.97
CA ALA A 67 -10.72 8.73 5.47
C ALA A 67 -11.60 8.36 4.26
N PRO A 68 -12.70 7.60 4.43
CA PRO A 68 -13.50 7.11 3.31
C PRO A 68 -14.10 8.25 2.47
N ASN A 69 -14.40 9.39 3.11
CA ASN A 69 -14.90 10.58 2.44
C ASN A 69 -13.83 11.34 1.64
N ASP A 70 -12.57 10.91 1.68
CA ASP A 70 -11.48 11.46 0.87
C ASP A 70 -10.97 10.49 -0.20
N LYS A 71 -11.61 9.32 -0.32
CA LYS A 71 -11.33 8.32 -1.36
C LYS A 71 -12.13 8.55 -2.63
N PHE A 72 -11.45 8.59 -3.77
CA PHE A 72 -12.08 8.69 -5.10
C PHE A 72 -11.37 7.81 -6.13
N ILE A 73 -12.07 7.50 -7.21
CA ILE A 73 -11.55 6.76 -8.36
C ILE A 73 -11.68 7.67 -9.58
N VAL A 74 -10.60 7.82 -10.34
CA VAL A 74 -10.59 8.62 -11.56
C VAL A 74 -11.54 8.01 -12.58
N ARG A 75 -12.44 8.83 -13.11
CA ARG A 75 -13.40 8.41 -14.12
C ARG A 75 -12.78 8.52 -15.51
N GLU A 76 -12.25 7.40 -15.99
CA GLU A 76 -11.49 7.28 -17.24
C GLU A 76 -11.93 6.03 -18.02
N SER A 77 -11.73 6.04 -19.34
CA SER A 77 -12.40 5.11 -20.26
C SER A 77 -11.98 3.64 -20.10
N SER A 78 -10.76 3.34 -19.65
CA SER A 78 -10.27 1.96 -19.55
C SER A 78 -10.88 1.19 -18.39
N SER A 79 -11.36 1.88 -17.34
CA SER A 79 -12.01 1.25 -16.19
C SER A 79 -13.50 1.59 -16.02
N ASP A 80 -14.03 2.64 -16.66
CA ASP A 80 -15.37 3.20 -16.37
C ASP A 80 -16.49 2.14 -16.29
N GLY A 81 -16.51 1.20 -17.24
CA GLY A 81 -17.52 0.15 -17.31
C GLY A 81 -17.41 -0.95 -16.25
N ALA A 82 -16.24 -1.09 -15.61
CA ALA A 82 -15.98 -2.09 -14.58
C ALA A 82 -16.10 -1.53 -13.15
N ILE A 83 -16.28 -0.21 -12.99
CA ILE A 83 -16.43 0.41 -11.67
C ILE A 83 -17.90 0.48 -11.27
N GLY A 84 -18.24 -0.11 -10.12
CA GLY A 84 -19.52 0.09 -9.46
C GLY A 84 -19.61 1.47 -8.82
N TRP A 85 -19.90 2.51 -9.60
CA TRP A 85 -20.00 3.90 -9.15
C TRP A 85 -21.09 4.10 -8.07
N GLY A 86 -20.82 4.92 -7.07
CA GLY A 86 -21.79 5.22 -6.01
C GLY A 86 -21.18 5.96 -4.82
N ALA A 87 -21.82 5.85 -3.65
CA ALA A 87 -21.36 6.49 -2.42
C ALA A 87 -19.95 6.04 -1.97
N VAL A 88 -19.57 4.80 -2.27
CA VAL A 88 -18.23 4.26 -1.97
C VAL A 88 -17.22 4.62 -3.05
N ASN A 89 -17.54 4.32 -4.31
CA ASN A 89 -16.69 4.59 -5.46
C ASN A 89 -17.12 5.90 -6.10
N ARG A 90 -16.56 7.01 -5.62
CA ARG A 90 -16.89 8.35 -6.11
C ARG A 90 -15.98 8.75 -7.26
N PRO A 91 -16.53 9.32 -8.34
CA PRO A 91 -15.74 9.69 -9.51
C PRO A 91 -14.85 10.91 -9.22
N PHE A 92 -13.66 10.93 -9.82
CA PHE A 92 -12.75 12.06 -9.86
C PHE A 92 -12.40 12.43 -11.29
N GLU A 93 -12.27 13.72 -11.58
CA GLU A 93 -11.98 14.20 -12.94
C GLU A 93 -10.52 13.91 -13.35
N PRO A 94 -10.25 13.26 -14.51
CA PRO A 94 -8.88 12.96 -14.94
C PRO A 94 -7.95 14.17 -15.02
N ARG A 95 -8.45 15.32 -15.49
CA ARG A 95 -7.64 16.55 -15.59
C ARG A 95 -7.22 17.07 -14.23
N ARG A 96 -8.10 17.01 -13.24
CA ARG A 96 -7.77 17.41 -11.85
C ARG A 96 -6.79 16.45 -11.22
N PHE A 97 -6.93 15.14 -11.49
CA PHE A 97 -5.97 14.14 -11.04
C PHE A 97 -4.57 14.46 -11.58
N ASP A 98 -4.45 14.80 -12.86
CA ASP A 98 -3.16 15.12 -13.49
C ASP A 98 -2.52 16.40 -12.96
N GLN A 99 -3.33 17.39 -12.57
CA GLN A 99 -2.83 18.59 -11.89
C GLN A 99 -2.32 18.26 -10.48
N LEU A 100 -3.09 17.50 -9.71
CA LEU A 100 -2.73 17.11 -8.35
C LEU A 100 -1.52 16.18 -8.32
N HIS A 101 -1.44 15.22 -9.24
CA HIS A 101 -0.30 14.33 -9.43
C HIS A 101 0.99 15.13 -9.67
N ARG A 102 0.97 16.10 -10.60
CA ARG A 102 2.13 16.97 -10.85
C ARG A 102 2.54 17.78 -9.62
N ARG A 103 1.59 18.25 -8.82
CA ARG A 103 1.88 18.96 -7.57
C ARG A 103 2.53 18.04 -6.54
N LEU A 104 2.03 16.81 -6.40
CA LEU A 104 2.63 15.81 -5.52
C LEU A 104 4.06 15.45 -5.95
N LEU A 105 4.31 15.27 -7.26
CA LEU A 105 5.66 15.07 -7.79
C LEU A 105 6.57 16.27 -7.51
N SER A 106 6.06 17.49 -7.69
CA SER A 106 6.81 18.71 -7.35
C SER A 106 7.10 18.82 -5.86
N TYR A 107 6.19 18.34 -5.01
CA TYR A 107 6.37 18.30 -3.56
C TYR A 107 7.51 17.36 -3.14
N TYR A 108 7.75 16.28 -3.89
CA TYR A 108 8.87 15.37 -3.64
C TYR A 108 10.26 15.92 -4.00
N ARG A 109 10.33 17.03 -4.75
CA ARG A 109 11.63 17.64 -5.11
C ARG A 109 12.40 18.03 -3.85
N GLY A 110 13.66 17.62 -3.77
CA GLY A 110 14.56 17.84 -2.63
C GLY A 110 14.26 17.01 -1.38
N LYS A 111 13.28 16.09 -1.41
CA LYS A 111 12.96 15.21 -0.29
C LYS A 111 13.63 13.85 -0.45
N ASP A 112 14.08 13.30 0.67
CA ASP A 112 14.47 11.89 0.71
C ASP A 112 13.23 11.01 0.50
N LEU A 113 13.39 9.94 -0.29
CA LEU A 113 12.32 8.99 -0.59
C LEU A 113 12.71 7.57 -0.19
N PHE A 114 11.75 6.84 0.36
CA PHE A 114 11.83 5.42 0.63
C PHE A 114 10.94 4.67 -0.36
N ILE A 115 11.53 3.74 -1.09
CA ILE A 115 10.86 3.02 -2.17
C ILE A 115 10.87 1.52 -1.87
N GLN A 116 9.70 0.88 -1.97
CA GLN A 116 9.52 -0.55 -1.77
C GLN A 116 8.86 -1.17 -3.00
N ASP A 117 9.61 -2.03 -3.68
CA ASP A 117 9.09 -2.95 -4.69
C ASP A 117 8.60 -4.21 -3.97
N ARG A 118 7.30 -4.49 -4.09
CA ARG A 118 6.60 -5.52 -3.33
C ARG A 118 5.66 -6.32 -4.21
N VAL A 119 5.19 -7.43 -3.66
CA VAL A 119 4.20 -8.30 -4.28
C VAL A 119 3.01 -8.43 -3.34
N VAL A 120 1.81 -8.40 -3.92
CA VAL A 120 0.54 -8.70 -3.24
C VAL A 120 -0.05 -9.97 -3.85
N GLY A 121 -0.58 -10.85 -3.00
CA GLY A 121 -0.96 -12.22 -3.35
C GLY A 121 0.14 -13.24 -3.04
N THR A 122 -0.19 -14.27 -2.27
CA THR A 122 0.72 -15.38 -1.98
C THR A 122 0.66 -16.48 -3.05
N ASP A 123 -0.41 -16.54 -3.85
CA ASP A 123 -0.51 -17.45 -5.00
C ASP A 123 0.28 -16.89 -6.20
N PRO A 124 1.33 -17.59 -6.68
CA PRO A 124 2.18 -17.11 -7.77
C PRO A 124 1.44 -16.76 -9.06
N ALA A 125 0.35 -17.47 -9.41
CA ALA A 125 -0.40 -17.20 -10.64
C ALA A 125 -1.23 -15.90 -10.56
N SER A 126 -1.61 -15.52 -9.34
CA SER A 126 -2.47 -14.36 -9.06
C SER A 126 -1.71 -13.15 -8.52
N GLN A 127 -0.38 -13.23 -8.43
CA GLN A 127 0.44 -12.16 -7.90
C GLN A 127 0.30 -10.87 -8.69
N ARG A 128 0.40 -9.75 -7.97
CA ARG A 128 0.57 -8.41 -8.56
C ARG A 128 1.74 -7.71 -7.95
N THR A 129 2.47 -6.96 -8.75
CA THR A 129 3.61 -6.15 -8.31
C THR A 129 3.15 -4.74 -7.92
N VAL A 130 3.61 -4.26 -6.76
CA VAL A 130 3.31 -2.90 -6.29
C VAL A 130 4.60 -2.17 -5.93
N ARG A 131 4.74 -0.93 -6.40
CA ARG A 131 5.81 -0.02 -5.96
C ARG A 131 5.23 1.02 -5.02
N VAL A 132 5.69 1.04 -3.78
CA VAL A 132 5.31 2.05 -2.78
C VAL A 132 6.42 3.08 -2.66
N VAL A 133 6.11 4.35 -2.90
CA VAL A 133 7.01 5.50 -2.76
C VAL A 133 6.49 6.38 -1.63
N THR A 134 7.33 6.66 -0.63
CA THR A 134 6.94 7.51 0.52
C THR A 134 8.09 8.36 1.02
N GLU A 135 7.80 9.52 1.60
CA GLU A 135 8.80 10.43 2.19
C GLU A 135 9.20 10.06 3.64
N THR A 136 8.70 8.94 4.18
CA THR A 136 8.94 8.52 5.58
C THR A 136 9.36 7.06 5.69
N ALA A 137 10.33 6.79 6.55
CA ALA A 137 10.87 5.46 6.76
C ALA A 137 9.84 4.50 7.39
N TRP A 138 9.03 4.97 8.34
CA TRP A 138 8.10 4.09 9.04
C TRP A 138 6.94 3.59 8.15
N HIS A 139 6.44 4.41 7.21
CA HIS A 139 5.45 3.95 6.23
C HIS A 139 6.06 2.95 5.24
N SER A 140 7.34 3.11 4.91
CA SER A 140 8.08 2.13 4.12
C SER A 140 8.26 0.82 4.91
N ALA A 141 8.50 0.88 6.22
CA ALA A 141 8.55 -0.30 7.09
C ALA A 141 7.19 -1.01 7.17
N PHE A 142 6.10 -0.24 7.22
CA PHE A 142 4.73 -0.75 7.15
C PHE A 142 4.51 -1.52 5.84
N ALA A 143 4.80 -0.93 4.68
CA ALA A 143 4.68 -1.62 3.39
C ALA A 143 5.56 -2.87 3.33
N GLY A 144 6.78 -2.80 3.88
CA GLY A 144 7.69 -3.93 3.93
C GLY A 144 7.30 -5.07 4.88
N THR A 145 6.38 -4.79 5.79
CA THR A 145 5.77 -5.78 6.71
C THR A 145 4.49 -6.35 6.12
N MET A 146 3.67 -5.52 5.48
CA MET A 146 2.35 -5.91 4.98
C MET A 146 2.38 -6.65 3.66
N PHE A 147 3.40 -6.44 2.82
CA PHE A 147 3.48 -7.01 1.47
C PHE A 147 4.71 -7.89 1.28
N LEU A 148 4.61 -8.85 0.36
CA LEU A 148 5.68 -9.80 0.09
C LEU A 148 6.87 -9.12 -0.58
N ALA A 149 8.07 -9.62 -0.31
CA ALA A 149 9.22 -9.30 -1.12
C ALA A 149 9.14 -10.07 -2.46
N PRO A 150 9.48 -9.44 -3.59
CA PRO A 150 9.51 -10.13 -4.88
C PRO A 150 10.56 -11.25 -4.90
N ALA A 151 10.17 -12.43 -5.38
CA ALA A 151 11.11 -13.51 -5.65
C ALA A 151 12.03 -13.12 -6.81
N GLY A 152 13.34 -13.35 -6.66
CA GLY A 152 14.30 -13.10 -7.75
C GLY A 152 14.50 -11.63 -8.12
N TYR A 153 14.39 -10.70 -7.16
CA TYR A 153 14.57 -9.27 -7.40
C TYR A 153 15.88 -8.94 -8.16
N ALA A 154 15.74 -8.48 -9.40
CA ALA A 154 16.85 -8.24 -10.31
C ALA A 154 17.37 -6.78 -10.31
N GLY A 155 16.63 -5.86 -9.69
CA GLY A 155 16.98 -4.43 -9.69
C GLY A 155 15.75 -3.53 -9.87
N ALA A 156 15.96 -2.23 -9.65
CA ALA A 156 14.89 -1.22 -9.69
C ALA A 156 14.34 -0.97 -11.11
N ASP A 157 15.21 -1.08 -12.12
CA ASP A 157 14.93 -0.90 -13.55
C ASP A 157 14.23 -2.11 -14.18
N ALA A 158 14.55 -3.30 -13.70
CA ALA A 158 13.94 -4.57 -14.11
C ALA A 158 12.59 -4.84 -13.43
N PHE A 159 12.28 -4.18 -12.31
CA PHE A 159 11.00 -4.30 -11.63
C PHE A 159 9.94 -3.40 -12.27
N GLU A 160 8.95 -4.00 -12.91
CA GLU A 160 7.78 -3.31 -13.48
C GLU A 160 6.57 -3.48 -12.56
N PRO A 161 6.11 -2.40 -11.88
CA PRO A 161 4.96 -2.49 -11.01
C PRO A 161 3.64 -2.53 -11.80
N ASP A 162 2.76 -3.46 -11.48
CA ASP A 162 1.36 -3.44 -11.90
C ASP A 162 0.66 -2.19 -11.40
N PHE A 163 0.99 -1.73 -10.19
CA PHE A 163 0.51 -0.47 -9.62
C PHE A 163 1.59 0.26 -8.81
N THR A 164 1.56 1.58 -8.86
CA THR A 164 2.42 2.44 -8.02
C THR A 164 1.58 3.21 -7.01
N ILE A 165 2.02 3.24 -5.75
CA ILE A 165 1.43 4.04 -4.68
C ILE A 165 2.40 5.18 -4.34
N LEU A 166 1.99 6.42 -4.62
CA LEU A 166 2.69 7.63 -4.19
C LEU A 166 2.07 8.13 -2.89
N HIS A 167 2.79 7.99 -1.79
CA HIS A 167 2.32 8.26 -0.45
C HIS A 167 3.08 9.45 0.18
N ALA A 168 2.42 10.61 0.24
CA ALA A 168 2.93 11.87 0.75
C ALA A 168 2.10 12.34 1.96
N PRO A 169 2.30 11.77 3.15
CA PRO A 169 1.43 11.99 4.31
C PRO A 169 1.42 13.45 4.77
N ASN A 170 2.49 14.22 4.52
CA ASN A 170 2.59 15.63 4.88
C ASN A 170 2.25 16.58 3.71
N PHE A 171 1.91 16.04 2.53
CA PHE A 171 1.37 16.83 1.44
C PHE A 171 -0.10 17.16 1.72
N SER A 172 -0.49 18.40 1.48
CA SER A 172 -1.86 18.88 1.67
C SER A 172 -2.46 19.24 0.31
N ALA A 173 -3.58 18.62 -0.04
CA ALA A 173 -4.42 19.11 -1.13
C ALA A 173 -5.05 20.46 -0.73
N GLU A 174 -5.44 21.25 -1.72
CA GLU A 174 -6.22 22.47 -1.57
C GLU A 174 -7.57 22.24 -2.28
N PRO A 175 -8.67 22.00 -1.53
CA PRO A 175 -9.96 21.59 -2.08
C PRO A 175 -10.45 22.41 -3.27
N GLU A 176 -10.39 23.74 -3.17
CA GLU A 176 -10.87 24.64 -4.22
C GLU A 176 -10.07 24.49 -5.52
N ARG A 177 -8.74 24.39 -5.42
CA ARG A 177 -7.88 24.24 -6.60
C ARG A 177 -7.90 22.82 -7.14
N ASP A 178 -7.76 21.83 -6.27
CA ASP A 178 -7.50 20.45 -6.66
C ASP A 178 -8.78 19.65 -6.87
N GLY A 179 -9.94 20.15 -6.43
CA GLY A 179 -11.23 19.46 -6.49
C GLY A 179 -11.38 18.29 -5.51
N THR A 180 -10.54 18.24 -4.49
CA THR A 180 -10.69 17.30 -3.38
C THR A 180 -11.75 17.79 -2.41
N GLN A 181 -12.27 16.90 -1.57
CA GLN A 181 -13.25 17.27 -0.54
C GLN A 181 -12.57 17.93 0.68
N SER A 182 -11.36 17.51 0.99
CA SER A 182 -10.56 18.04 2.10
C SER A 182 -9.09 18.14 1.68
N PRO A 183 -8.21 18.61 2.59
CA PRO A 183 -6.76 18.54 2.38
C PRO A 183 -6.21 17.11 2.26
N THR A 184 -6.99 16.10 2.65
CA THR A 184 -6.67 14.67 2.49
C THR A 184 -7.13 14.18 1.12
N CYS A 185 -6.35 13.32 0.48
CA CYS A 185 -6.74 12.71 -0.79
C CYS A 185 -6.26 11.26 -0.90
N ILE A 186 -7.16 10.37 -1.31
CA ILE A 186 -6.86 8.98 -1.66
C ILE A 186 -7.45 8.74 -3.04
N LEU A 187 -6.62 8.82 -4.08
CA LEU A 187 -7.07 8.83 -5.48
C LEU A 187 -6.49 7.64 -6.22
N ILE A 188 -7.36 6.84 -6.86
CA ILE A 188 -6.96 5.67 -7.63
C ILE A 188 -7.24 5.94 -9.12
N HIS A 189 -6.25 5.74 -9.97
CA HIS A 189 -6.39 5.81 -11.42
C HIS A 189 -5.97 4.47 -12.04
N PHE A 190 -6.95 3.66 -12.45
CA PHE A 190 -6.70 2.32 -12.97
C PHE A 190 -5.95 2.34 -14.32
N GLY A 191 -6.36 3.18 -15.27
CA GLY A 191 -5.67 3.30 -16.56
C GLY A 191 -4.21 3.80 -16.48
N LYS A 192 -3.85 4.58 -15.46
CA LYS A 192 -2.47 5.00 -15.19
C LYS A 192 -1.75 4.11 -14.18
N ARG A 193 -2.42 3.09 -13.64
CA ARG A 193 -1.86 2.16 -12.65
C ARG A 193 -1.26 2.89 -11.43
N LEU A 194 -1.96 3.92 -10.96
CA LEU A 194 -1.42 4.86 -9.97
C LEU A 194 -2.40 5.13 -8.84
N VAL A 195 -1.87 5.17 -7.60
CA VAL A 195 -2.58 5.63 -6.41
C VAL A 195 -1.84 6.83 -5.82
N LEU A 196 -2.57 7.90 -5.51
CA LEU A 196 -2.07 9.04 -4.75
C LEU A 196 -2.68 9.02 -3.34
N ILE A 197 -1.83 9.12 -2.32
CA ILE A 197 -2.25 9.27 -0.93
C ILE A 197 -1.58 10.52 -0.35
N GLY A 198 -2.36 11.49 0.09
CA GLY A 198 -1.89 12.74 0.68
C GLY A 198 -2.72 13.17 1.88
N GLY A 199 -2.11 13.92 2.79
CA GLY A 199 -2.79 14.56 3.93
C GLY A 199 -3.19 13.60 5.06
N THR A 200 -2.72 12.35 5.02
CA THR A 200 -2.98 11.36 6.06
C THR A 200 -1.75 10.51 6.32
N SER A 201 -1.42 10.32 7.60
CA SER A 201 -0.38 9.41 8.07
C SER A 201 -0.97 8.06 8.52
N TYR A 202 -2.25 7.79 8.22
CA TYR A 202 -2.85 6.50 8.58
C TYR A 202 -2.41 5.42 7.59
N ALA A 203 -1.46 4.57 8.01
CA ALA A 203 -0.86 3.53 7.16
C ALA A 203 -1.87 2.54 6.56
N GLY A 204 -3.04 2.39 7.18
CA GLY A 204 -4.13 1.58 6.62
C GLY A 204 -4.61 2.04 5.24
N GLU A 205 -4.36 3.30 4.84
CA GLU A 205 -4.65 3.75 3.47
C GLU A 205 -3.73 3.10 2.43
N ILE A 206 -2.47 2.81 2.76
CA ILE A 206 -1.54 2.07 1.87
C ILE A 206 -2.07 0.65 1.68
N LYS A 207 -2.35 -0.05 2.79
CA LYS A 207 -2.91 -1.42 2.79
C LYS A 207 -4.21 -1.47 1.97
N LYS A 208 -5.19 -0.63 2.31
CA LYS A 208 -6.51 -0.69 1.69
C LYS A 208 -6.55 -0.14 0.27
N SER A 209 -5.58 0.66 -0.15
CA SER A 209 -5.42 1.02 -1.56
C SER A 209 -4.95 -0.18 -2.38
N ALA A 210 -3.94 -0.92 -1.91
CA ALA A 210 -3.50 -2.17 -2.55
C ALA A 210 -4.65 -3.19 -2.61
N PHE A 211 -5.40 -3.35 -1.51
CA PHE A 211 -6.58 -4.21 -1.51
C PHE A 211 -7.67 -3.75 -2.49
N THR A 212 -7.90 -2.44 -2.62
CA THR A 212 -8.86 -1.91 -3.59
C THR A 212 -8.44 -2.26 -5.02
N VAL A 213 -7.14 -2.18 -5.31
CA VAL A 213 -6.59 -2.61 -6.59
C VAL A 213 -6.82 -4.11 -6.81
N MET A 214 -6.59 -4.95 -5.80
CA MET A 214 -6.84 -6.40 -5.92
C MET A 214 -8.33 -6.73 -6.09
N ASN A 215 -9.23 -6.02 -5.42
CA ASN A 215 -10.68 -6.15 -5.64
C ASN A 215 -11.14 -5.75 -7.04
N TYR A 216 -10.32 -4.98 -7.77
CA TYR A 216 -10.58 -4.66 -9.17
C TYR A 216 -9.95 -5.68 -10.11
N LEU A 217 -8.67 -6.02 -9.91
CA LEU A 217 -7.92 -6.88 -10.82
C LEU A 217 -8.29 -8.36 -10.73
N LEU A 218 -8.44 -8.90 -9.52
CA LEU A 218 -8.70 -10.34 -9.35
C LEU A 218 -10.02 -10.78 -9.99
N PRO A 219 -11.15 -10.05 -9.84
CA PRO A 219 -12.39 -10.46 -10.50
C PRO A 219 -12.33 -10.42 -12.03
N LEU A 220 -11.49 -9.56 -12.62
CA LEU A 220 -11.28 -9.54 -14.08
C LEU A 220 -10.57 -10.80 -14.58
N ASP A 221 -9.84 -11.48 -13.71
CA ASP A 221 -9.19 -12.77 -13.95
C ASP A 221 -10.06 -13.96 -13.52
N GLY A 222 -11.30 -13.73 -13.09
CA GLY A 222 -12.20 -14.78 -12.59
C GLY A 222 -11.91 -15.23 -11.15
N ILE A 223 -11.08 -14.49 -10.40
CA ILE A 223 -10.72 -14.81 -9.02
C ILE A 223 -11.58 -13.99 -8.06
N LEU A 224 -12.19 -14.67 -7.08
CA LEU A 224 -13.00 -14.00 -6.06
C LEU A 224 -12.10 -13.33 -5.01
N SER A 225 -12.09 -12.00 -4.98
CA SER A 225 -11.44 -11.22 -3.91
C SER A 225 -12.36 -11.06 -2.71
N MET A 226 -11.83 -11.27 -1.50
CA MET A 226 -12.60 -11.38 -0.26
C MET A 226 -11.98 -10.56 0.87
N HIS A 227 -12.84 -9.86 1.62
CA HIS A 227 -12.48 -9.22 2.90
C HIS A 227 -12.88 -10.15 4.06
N CYS A 228 -12.02 -11.13 4.36
CA CYS A 228 -12.25 -12.12 5.40
C CYS A 228 -10.94 -12.51 6.10
N ALA A 229 -11.02 -13.12 7.28
CA ALA A 229 -9.90 -13.90 7.79
C ALA A 229 -10.02 -15.35 7.30
N ALA A 230 -8.90 -16.07 7.25
CA ALA A 230 -8.91 -17.49 6.86
C ALA A 230 -7.89 -18.30 7.67
N ASN A 231 -8.25 -19.53 8.01
CA ASN A 231 -7.35 -20.51 8.63
C ASN A 231 -7.61 -21.93 8.11
N VAL A 232 -6.63 -22.82 8.30
CA VAL A 232 -6.68 -24.20 7.84
C VAL A 232 -6.46 -25.18 9.01
N GLY A 233 -7.28 -26.23 9.04
CA GLY A 233 -7.15 -27.32 10.00
C GLY A 233 -6.08 -28.32 9.60
N SER A 234 -5.71 -29.22 10.51
CA SER A 234 -4.72 -30.29 10.24
C SER A 234 -5.15 -31.25 9.12
N SER A 235 -6.45 -31.34 8.84
CA SER A 235 -7.01 -32.12 7.72
C SER A 235 -7.06 -31.36 6.39
N GLY A 236 -6.58 -30.12 6.34
CA GLY A 236 -6.64 -29.27 5.14
C GLY A 236 -7.99 -28.57 4.92
N ASP A 237 -8.96 -28.73 5.83
CA ASP A 237 -10.23 -28.00 5.79
C ASP A 237 -10.00 -26.51 6.04
N VAL A 238 -10.48 -25.65 5.13
CA VAL A 238 -10.34 -24.20 5.22
C VAL A 238 -11.61 -23.58 5.77
N ALA A 239 -11.46 -22.61 6.68
CA ALA A 239 -12.56 -21.81 7.20
C ALA A 239 -12.36 -20.33 6.85
N LEU A 240 -13.42 -19.67 6.40
CA LEU A 240 -13.47 -18.26 6.06
C LEU A 240 -14.35 -17.49 7.05
N PHE A 241 -13.86 -16.36 7.54
CA PHE A 241 -14.53 -15.55 8.55
C PHE A 241 -14.82 -14.16 7.99
N PHE A 242 -16.04 -13.96 7.51
CA PHE A 242 -16.52 -12.65 7.07
C PHE A 242 -17.08 -11.84 8.24
N GLY A 243 -16.89 -10.53 8.19
CA GLY A 243 -17.39 -9.64 9.23
C GLY A 243 -16.80 -8.25 9.14
N LEU A 244 -17.45 -7.27 9.75
CA LEU A 244 -16.94 -5.91 9.81
C LEU A 244 -15.79 -5.78 10.83
N SER A 245 -15.17 -4.62 10.87
CA SER A 245 -14.15 -4.30 11.89
C SER A 245 -14.77 -4.40 13.28
N GLY A 246 -14.18 -5.21 14.17
CA GLY A 246 -14.63 -5.38 15.56
C GLY A 246 -15.63 -6.52 15.79
N THR A 247 -16.03 -7.28 14.77
CA THR A 247 -16.98 -8.39 14.91
C THR A 247 -16.33 -9.74 15.22
N GLY A 248 -15.09 -9.74 15.74
CA GLY A 248 -14.39 -10.96 16.16
C GLY A 248 -13.65 -11.75 15.08
N LYS A 249 -13.57 -11.28 13.82
CA LYS A 249 -12.83 -11.99 12.73
C LYS A 249 -11.43 -12.45 13.16
N THR A 250 -10.59 -11.51 13.58
CA THR A 250 -9.19 -11.77 13.97
C THR A 250 -9.10 -12.67 15.19
N SER A 251 -10.01 -12.49 16.16
CA SER A 251 -10.02 -13.30 17.38
C SER A 251 -10.43 -14.76 17.10
N LEU A 252 -11.42 -14.97 16.22
CA LEU A 252 -11.92 -16.30 15.87
C LEU A 252 -11.00 -17.03 14.88
N SER A 253 -10.30 -16.31 14.01
CA SER A 253 -9.35 -16.92 13.07
C SER A 253 -8.05 -17.36 13.72
N ALA A 254 -7.66 -16.75 14.85
CA ALA A 254 -6.49 -17.11 15.64
C ALA A 254 -6.73 -18.29 16.61
N ASP A 255 -7.34 -19.38 16.13
CA ASP A 255 -7.48 -20.63 16.91
C ASP A 255 -6.11 -21.35 16.96
N PRO A 256 -5.54 -21.66 18.14
CA PRO A 256 -4.25 -22.32 18.26
C PRO A 256 -4.18 -23.72 17.63
N ARG A 257 -5.33 -24.34 17.31
CA ARG A 257 -5.41 -25.65 16.65
C ARG A 257 -5.43 -25.55 15.13
N ARG A 258 -5.44 -24.34 14.57
CA ARG A 258 -5.54 -24.08 13.13
C ARG A 258 -4.42 -23.14 12.69
N THR A 259 -3.86 -23.39 11.51
CA THR A 259 -2.82 -22.52 10.95
C THR A 259 -3.50 -21.32 10.30
N LEU A 260 -3.12 -20.11 10.71
CA LEU A 260 -3.62 -18.88 10.11
C LEU A 260 -3.10 -18.75 8.67
N ILE A 261 -4.00 -18.53 7.71
CA ILE A 261 -3.64 -18.18 6.33
C ILE A 261 -3.44 -16.66 6.23
N GLY A 262 -4.39 -15.90 6.79
CA GLY A 262 -4.34 -14.43 6.88
C GLY A 262 -5.50 -13.88 7.71
N ASP A 263 -5.39 -12.63 8.17
CA ASP A 263 -6.38 -12.03 9.09
C ASP A 263 -7.43 -11.13 8.42
N ASP A 264 -7.26 -10.75 7.15
CA ASP A 264 -8.11 -9.69 6.57
C ASP A 264 -8.38 -9.80 5.05
N GLU A 265 -7.42 -10.17 4.19
CA GLU A 265 -7.59 -10.06 2.73
C GLU A 265 -7.17 -11.34 2.00
N HIS A 266 -8.10 -11.96 1.26
CA HIS A 266 -7.85 -13.23 0.55
C HIS A 266 -8.39 -13.21 -0.87
N GLY A 267 -7.78 -14.03 -1.73
CA GLY A 267 -8.35 -14.43 -3.01
C GLY A 267 -8.76 -15.89 -2.98
N TRP A 268 -9.75 -16.24 -3.81
CA TRP A 268 -10.18 -17.61 -4.06
C TRP A 268 -10.13 -17.88 -5.56
N SER A 269 -9.13 -18.66 -5.99
CA SER A 269 -8.94 -19.16 -7.35
C SER A 269 -9.32 -20.64 -7.46
N ASP A 270 -9.17 -21.23 -8.65
CA ASP A 270 -9.42 -22.66 -8.87
C ASP A 270 -8.49 -23.57 -8.03
N ASP A 271 -7.30 -23.07 -7.65
CA ASP A 271 -6.33 -23.79 -6.83
C ASP A 271 -6.56 -23.63 -5.31
N GLY A 272 -7.48 -22.72 -4.90
CA GLY A 272 -7.90 -22.55 -3.52
C GLY A 272 -7.77 -21.13 -2.97
N ILE A 273 -7.60 -21.03 -1.65
CA ILE A 273 -7.54 -19.76 -0.91
C ILE A 273 -6.10 -19.31 -0.74
N PHE A 274 -5.82 -18.06 -1.06
CA PHE A 274 -4.51 -17.44 -0.85
C PHE A 274 -4.64 -16.10 -0.12
N ASN A 275 -3.61 -15.73 0.63
CA ASN A 275 -3.56 -14.44 1.31
C ASN A 275 -3.12 -13.36 0.31
N ILE A 276 -3.73 -12.18 0.35
CA ILE A 276 -3.27 -11.04 -0.46
C ILE A 276 -2.08 -10.34 0.20
N GLU A 277 -1.96 -10.49 1.52
CA GLU A 277 -0.97 -9.83 2.37
C GLU A 277 0.15 -10.79 2.81
N ALA A 278 1.18 -10.23 3.44
CA ALA A 278 2.29 -10.95 4.07
C ALA A 278 2.39 -10.72 5.58
N GLY A 279 1.60 -9.79 6.12
CA GLY A 279 1.59 -9.39 7.52
C GLY A 279 0.18 -9.17 8.03
N CYS A 280 0.06 -8.80 9.31
CA CYS A 280 -1.22 -8.53 9.96
C CYS A 280 -1.28 -7.09 10.45
N TYR A 281 -2.46 -6.46 10.34
CA TYR A 281 -2.70 -5.11 10.84
C TYR A 281 -3.77 -5.11 11.94
N ALA A 282 -3.41 -5.72 13.06
CA ALA A 282 -4.30 -5.99 14.17
C ALA A 282 -4.67 -4.75 15.00
N LYS A 283 -5.87 -4.75 15.57
CA LYS A 283 -6.30 -3.77 16.58
C LYS A 283 -5.80 -4.21 17.95
N MET A 284 -5.18 -3.28 18.68
CA MET A 284 -4.55 -3.56 19.99
C MET A 284 -5.29 -2.91 21.17
N ILE A 285 -6.39 -2.19 20.92
CA ILE A 285 -7.23 -1.62 21.99
C ILE A 285 -8.11 -2.71 22.60
N ARG A 286 -8.25 -2.70 23.93
CA ARG A 286 -9.08 -3.62 24.71
C ARG A 286 -10.48 -3.06 24.89
#